data_AF-A0A317TX79-F1
#
_entry.id   AF-A0A317TX79-F1
#
_cell.length_a   1.000
_cell.length_b   1.000
_cell.length_c   1.000
_cell.angle_alpha   90.00
_cell.angle_beta   90.00
_cell.angle_gamma   90.00
#
_symmetry.space_group_name_H-M   'P 1'
#
loop_
_entity.id
_entity.type
_entity.pdbx_description
1 polymer ?
#
loop_
_entity_poly.entity_id
_entity_poly.type
_entity_poly.pdbx_seq_one_letter_code
_entity_poly.pdbx_strand_id
1 'polypeptide(L)'
;MTKLKDLKPYTPNDILTSRKVGNDYEKVPMCLYRLRDLPECSEENLPSRLFEDEDFVIPPNDPGRSWAQAKIGKLYLEWAPDGKGSFSLTIKYIDKKNKTLQSFLNVKGSINSKIELHDLLPFHLFTYFELKGTITRDGEEACERRSCAYELKMFLTKLLLDETPTADELRNFQENCKKLSGVQVTYFSFNPHKKPTTLFEISAHNDLDYLSKKRRSEAEIDQWLQEKLLPNLSLKERKEGYLLGLENIINELDREQKRSLAFHILNSSDHFLKKERHLFRFSKYSNNTFSIYELARRLLLEPGEHTNARLIIEDEEHHQEYVLSRYP
;
A
#
# COMPACT_ATOMS: atom_id res chain seq x y z
N MET A 1 15.00 -26.02 -0.34
CA MET A 1 14.62 -24.90 0.56
C MET A 1 13.13 -24.99 0.78
N THR A 2 12.70 -25.04 2.03
CA THR A 2 11.29 -25.18 2.40
C THR A 2 10.66 -23.79 2.45
N LYS A 3 9.61 -23.55 1.66
CA LYS A 3 8.79 -22.32 1.76
C LYS A 3 7.49 -22.60 2.48
N LEU A 4 6.83 -21.55 2.99
CA LEU A 4 5.51 -21.68 3.64
C LEU A 4 4.50 -22.35 2.71
N LYS A 5 4.50 -21.99 1.42
CA LYS A 5 3.60 -22.55 0.41
C LYS A 5 3.78 -24.05 0.15
N ASP A 6 4.94 -24.60 0.54
CA ASP A 6 5.23 -26.03 0.40
C ASP A 6 4.76 -26.83 1.64
N LEU A 7 4.39 -26.14 2.72
CA LEU A 7 3.87 -26.75 3.93
C LEU A 7 2.37 -27.09 3.76
N LYS A 8 1.97 -28.23 4.32
CA LYS A 8 0.57 -28.64 4.36
C LYS A 8 -0.16 -27.83 5.44
N PRO A 9 -1.18 -27.02 5.09
CA PRO A 9 -1.96 -26.34 6.10
C PRO A 9 -2.84 -27.33 6.88
N TYR A 10 -3.29 -26.91 8.05
CA TYR A 10 -4.24 -27.64 8.87
C TYR A 10 -5.38 -26.73 9.34
N THR A 11 -6.50 -27.33 9.70
CA THR A 11 -7.71 -26.62 10.12
C THR A 11 -8.15 -27.15 11.48
N PRO A 12 -7.77 -26.49 12.59
CA PRO A 12 -8.21 -26.90 13.92
C PRO A 12 -9.71 -26.65 14.10
N ASN A 13 -10.40 -27.60 14.72
CA ASN A 13 -11.87 -27.60 14.85
C ASN A 13 -12.39 -26.50 15.79
N ASP A 14 -11.56 -26.07 16.73
CA ASP A 14 -11.89 -25.15 17.82
C ASP A 14 -11.54 -23.69 17.52
N ILE A 15 -10.79 -23.43 16.44
CA ILE A 15 -10.37 -22.08 16.08
C ILE A 15 -11.20 -21.54 14.92
N LEU A 16 -12.22 -20.74 15.30
CA LEU A 16 -13.17 -20.14 14.37
C LEU A 16 -13.00 -18.61 14.32
N THR A 17 -13.16 -18.06 13.12
CA THR A 17 -13.29 -16.61 12.90
C THR A 17 -14.69 -16.28 12.37
N SER A 18 -14.98 -15.01 12.17
CA SER A 18 -16.22 -14.52 11.59
C SER A 18 -15.97 -14.04 10.17
N ARG A 19 -16.89 -14.31 9.24
CA ARG A 19 -16.89 -13.77 7.88
C ARG A 19 -18.24 -13.11 7.61
N LYS A 20 -18.22 -11.88 7.09
CA LYS A 20 -19.44 -11.16 6.71
C LYS A 20 -20.04 -11.75 5.44
N VAL A 21 -21.33 -12.09 5.49
CA VAL A 21 -22.12 -12.59 4.35
C VAL A 21 -23.43 -11.82 4.30
N GLY A 22 -23.54 -10.91 3.33
CA GLY A 22 -24.64 -9.95 3.29
C GLY A 22 -24.62 -9.03 4.53
N ASN A 23 -25.70 -9.08 5.31
CA ASN A 23 -25.84 -8.31 6.55
C ASN A 23 -25.48 -9.11 7.81
N ASP A 24 -25.18 -10.40 7.66
CA ASP A 24 -24.92 -11.31 8.78
C ASP A 24 -23.44 -11.72 8.87
N TYR A 25 -23.08 -12.37 9.98
CA TYR A 25 -21.74 -12.92 10.20
C TYR A 25 -21.81 -14.44 10.39
N GLU A 26 -21.07 -15.16 9.55
CA GLU A 26 -20.93 -16.61 9.64
C GLU A 26 -19.63 -16.98 10.39
N LYS A 27 -19.69 -18.02 11.22
CA LYS A 27 -18.48 -18.61 11.80
C LYS A 27 -17.82 -19.51 10.76
N VAL A 28 -16.55 -19.26 10.46
CA VAL A 28 -15.76 -20.05 9.50
C VAL A 28 -14.50 -20.61 10.16
N PRO A 29 -14.11 -21.85 9.83
CA PRO A 29 -12.90 -22.44 10.38
C PRO A 29 -11.65 -21.78 9.78
N MET A 30 -10.58 -21.70 10.57
CA MET A 30 -9.33 -21.09 10.13
C MET A 30 -8.34 -22.11 9.57
N CYS A 31 -7.75 -21.77 8.43
CA CYS A 31 -6.62 -22.47 7.84
C CYS A 31 -5.31 -21.90 8.42
N LEU A 32 -4.44 -22.76 8.96
CA LEU A 32 -3.20 -22.39 9.63
C LEU A 32 -2.01 -23.22 9.13
N TYR A 33 -0.81 -22.65 9.24
CA TYR A 33 0.47 -23.28 8.97
C TYR A 33 1.28 -23.41 10.27
N ARG A 34 2.11 -24.45 10.35
CA ARG A 34 3.02 -24.68 11.48
C ARG A 34 4.38 -24.04 11.17
N LEU A 35 4.66 -22.88 11.75
CA LEU A 35 5.92 -22.18 11.47
C LEU A 35 7.18 -22.93 11.94
N ARG A 36 7.06 -23.87 12.88
CA ARG A 36 8.17 -24.76 13.29
C ARG A 36 8.63 -25.71 12.20
N ASP A 37 7.84 -25.89 11.15
CA ASP A 37 8.21 -26.71 10.00
C ASP A 37 9.09 -25.92 9.00
N LEU A 38 9.29 -24.61 9.22
CA LEU A 38 10.24 -23.79 8.47
C LEU A 38 11.65 -23.87 9.10
N PRO A 39 12.72 -23.67 8.30
CA PRO A 39 14.08 -23.56 8.80
C PRO A 39 14.22 -22.46 9.87
N GLU A 40 14.93 -22.76 10.95
CA GLU A 40 15.31 -21.75 11.94
C GLU A 40 16.51 -20.93 11.44
N CYS A 41 16.56 -19.67 11.85
CA CYS A 41 17.65 -18.74 11.61
C CYS A 41 18.04 -18.09 12.94
N SER A 42 19.34 -17.93 13.19
CA SER A 42 19.80 -17.08 14.29
C SER A 42 19.69 -15.60 13.89
N GLU A 43 19.52 -14.73 14.89
CA GLU A 43 19.45 -13.28 14.70
C GLU A 43 20.74 -12.72 14.06
N GLU A 44 21.89 -13.31 14.36
CA GLU A 44 23.19 -12.96 13.77
C GLU A 44 23.23 -13.16 12.25
N ASN A 45 22.49 -14.15 11.73
CA ASN A 45 22.41 -14.46 10.31
C ASN A 45 21.29 -13.72 9.58
N LEU A 46 20.49 -12.90 10.29
CA LEU A 46 19.38 -12.17 9.69
C LEU A 46 19.83 -11.26 8.52
N PRO A 47 20.89 -10.42 8.64
CA PRO A 47 21.25 -9.47 7.57
C PRO A 47 21.65 -10.14 6.25
N SER A 48 22.25 -11.33 6.31
CA SER A 48 22.66 -12.07 5.12
C SER A 48 21.49 -12.80 4.46
N ARG A 49 20.54 -13.32 5.25
CA ARG A 49 19.43 -14.17 4.75
C ARG A 49 18.14 -13.42 4.42
N LEU A 50 17.94 -12.21 4.95
CA LEU A 50 16.69 -11.47 4.85
C LEU A 50 16.17 -11.28 3.42
N PHE A 51 17.06 -11.08 2.45
CA PHE A 51 16.71 -10.81 1.05
C PHE A 51 16.79 -12.05 0.15
N GLU A 52 17.08 -13.21 0.72
CA GLU A 52 17.13 -14.48 0.00
C GLU A 52 15.71 -15.02 -0.27
N ASP A 53 15.64 -16.09 -1.07
CA ASP A 53 14.36 -16.70 -1.43
C ASP A 53 13.81 -17.66 -0.36
N GLU A 54 14.64 -18.11 0.57
CA GLU A 54 14.26 -19.07 1.60
C GLU A 54 13.38 -18.44 2.69
N ASP A 55 12.33 -19.14 3.12
CA ASP A 55 11.53 -18.73 4.28
C ASP A 55 12.16 -19.28 5.55
N PHE A 56 12.13 -18.50 6.63
CA PHE A 56 12.71 -18.91 7.90
C PHE A 56 12.03 -18.22 9.09
N VAL A 57 12.29 -18.77 10.26
CA VAL A 57 11.81 -18.26 11.55
C VAL A 57 12.99 -17.98 12.46
N ILE A 58 12.87 -16.93 13.27
CA ILE A 58 13.78 -16.64 14.39
C ILE A 58 12.94 -16.82 15.65
N PRO A 59 13.08 -17.95 16.36
CA PRO A 59 12.34 -18.17 17.59
C PRO A 59 12.74 -17.15 18.66
N PRO A 60 11.86 -16.83 19.61
CA PRO A 60 12.19 -15.93 20.70
C PRO A 60 13.25 -16.54 21.61
N ASN A 61 14.26 -15.74 21.99
CA ASN A 61 15.29 -16.17 22.95
C ASN A 61 14.68 -16.55 24.31
N ASP A 62 13.73 -15.74 24.80
CA ASP A 62 12.97 -16.01 26.03
C ASP A 62 11.47 -16.15 25.73
N PRO A 63 10.88 -17.34 25.97
CA PRO A 63 9.45 -17.55 25.82
C PRO A 63 8.63 -16.54 26.62
N GLY A 64 7.79 -15.76 25.92
CA GLY A 64 6.84 -14.82 26.51
C GLY A 64 7.39 -13.43 26.83
N ARG A 65 8.68 -13.15 26.57
CA ARG A 65 9.29 -11.83 26.76
C ARG A 65 9.98 -11.28 25.52
N SER A 66 10.43 -12.17 24.64
CA SER A 66 11.09 -11.79 23.40
C SER A 66 10.15 -11.85 22.20
N TRP A 67 10.50 -11.11 21.16
CA TRP A 67 9.81 -11.16 19.87
C TRP A 67 10.16 -12.44 19.15
N ALA A 68 9.15 -13.06 18.54
CA ALA A 68 9.37 -14.03 17.48
C ALA A 68 9.41 -13.27 16.15
N GLN A 69 10.26 -13.72 15.23
CA GLN A 69 10.38 -13.10 13.91
C GLN A 69 10.27 -14.17 12.82
N ALA A 70 9.82 -13.77 11.64
CA ALA A 70 9.81 -14.66 10.48
C ALA A 70 9.99 -13.86 9.19
N LYS A 71 10.77 -14.41 8.27
CA LYS A 71 10.81 -13.98 6.87
C LYS A 71 10.03 -15.01 6.06
N ILE A 72 8.94 -14.59 5.44
CA ILE A 72 8.06 -15.47 4.68
C ILE A 72 7.56 -14.75 3.43
N GLY A 73 7.86 -15.33 2.26
CA GLY A 73 7.50 -14.74 0.96
C GLY A 73 8.04 -13.32 0.83
N LYS A 74 7.13 -12.35 0.67
CA LYS A 74 7.45 -10.91 0.54
C LYS A 74 7.46 -10.15 1.87
N LEU A 75 7.23 -10.81 3.00
CA LEU A 75 7.03 -10.15 4.29
C LEU A 75 8.08 -10.56 5.32
N TYR A 76 8.46 -9.59 6.13
CA TYR A 76 9.18 -9.78 7.39
C TYR A 76 8.23 -9.44 8.53
N LEU A 77 8.05 -10.37 9.45
CA LEU A 77 7.08 -10.33 10.53
C LEU A 77 7.82 -10.33 11.86
N GLU A 78 7.35 -9.51 12.80
CA GLU A 78 7.81 -9.51 14.18
C GLU A 78 6.56 -9.49 15.06
N TRP A 79 6.45 -10.42 16.01
CA TRP A 79 5.31 -10.44 16.93
C TRP A 79 5.69 -10.88 18.33
N ALA A 80 4.94 -10.38 19.31
CA ALA A 80 5.07 -10.78 20.71
C ALA A 80 3.71 -10.67 21.42
N PRO A 81 3.42 -11.56 22.39
CA PRO A 81 2.35 -11.33 23.34
C PRO A 81 2.71 -10.16 24.26
N ASP A 82 1.71 -9.38 24.67
CA ASP A 82 1.89 -8.24 25.59
C ASP A 82 1.09 -8.44 26.91
N GLY A 83 0.59 -9.67 27.14
CA GLY A 83 -0.09 -10.12 28.36
C GLY A 83 -1.62 -10.04 28.33
N LYS A 84 -2.32 -10.92 29.05
CA LYS A 84 -3.80 -10.92 29.16
C LYS A 84 -4.54 -10.85 27.80
N GLY A 85 -4.00 -11.50 26.78
CA GLY A 85 -4.56 -11.51 25.42
C GLY A 85 -4.20 -10.30 24.54
N SER A 86 -3.42 -9.32 25.01
CA SER A 86 -2.84 -8.31 24.12
C SER A 86 -1.66 -8.87 23.32
N PHE A 87 -1.40 -8.25 22.17
CA PHE A 87 -0.30 -8.60 21.30
C PHE A 87 0.22 -7.39 20.53
N SER A 88 1.48 -7.46 20.13
CA SER A 88 2.07 -6.55 19.15
C SER A 88 2.48 -7.34 17.91
N LEU A 89 2.21 -6.77 16.74
CA LEU A 89 2.57 -7.30 15.44
C LEU A 89 3.10 -6.17 14.57
N THR A 90 4.29 -6.37 14.02
CA THR A 90 4.94 -5.51 13.04
C THR A 90 5.17 -6.31 11.78
N ILE A 91 4.70 -5.79 10.65
CA ILE A 91 4.91 -6.37 9.33
C ILE A 91 5.67 -5.35 8.51
N LYS A 92 6.75 -5.80 7.88
CA LYS A 92 7.54 -5.05 6.91
C LYS A 92 7.49 -5.77 5.57
N TYR A 93 7.41 -5.02 4.49
CA TYR A 93 7.55 -5.53 3.14
C TYR A 93 9.03 -5.62 2.77
N ILE A 94 9.42 -6.72 2.13
CA ILE A 94 10.78 -6.98 1.69
C ILE A 94 10.92 -6.57 0.22
N ASP A 95 11.56 -5.42 -0.01
CA ASP A 95 11.97 -5.02 -1.34
C ASP A 95 13.31 -5.67 -1.68
N LYS A 96 13.25 -6.88 -2.26
CA LYS A 96 14.44 -7.65 -2.66
C LYS A 96 15.30 -6.93 -3.68
N LYS A 97 14.71 -6.13 -4.57
CA LYS A 97 15.42 -5.42 -5.64
C LYS A 97 16.33 -4.34 -5.05
N ASN A 98 15.78 -3.54 -4.14
CA ASN A 98 16.51 -2.44 -3.50
C ASN A 98 17.21 -2.87 -2.20
N LYS A 99 17.02 -4.12 -1.75
CA LYS A 99 17.49 -4.65 -0.46
C LYS A 99 17.08 -3.76 0.72
N THR A 100 15.80 -3.37 0.75
CA THR A 100 15.24 -2.55 1.84
C THR A 100 14.05 -3.22 2.49
N LEU A 101 13.84 -2.90 3.77
CA LEU A 101 12.61 -3.20 4.48
C LEU A 101 11.77 -1.94 4.57
N GLN A 102 10.55 -2.04 4.08
CA GLN A 102 9.57 -0.96 4.21
C GLN A 102 8.57 -1.35 5.29
N SER A 103 8.30 -0.46 6.25
CA SER A 103 7.17 -0.67 7.15
C SER A 103 5.91 -0.90 6.31
N PHE A 104 5.08 -1.86 6.72
CA PHE A 104 3.87 -2.21 5.96
C PHE A 104 2.64 -2.11 6.86
N LEU A 105 2.63 -2.85 7.97
CA LEU A 105 1.50 -2.87 8.90
C LEU A 105 2.01 -3.03 10.33
N ASN A 106 1.69 -2.08 11.21
CA ASN A 106 1.86 -2.23 12.65
C ASN A 106 0.49 -2.37 13.30
N VAL A 107 0.34 -3.35 14.18
CA VAL A 107 -0.89 -3.68 14.88
C VAL A 107 -0.57 -3.87 16.35
N LYS A 108 -1.21 -3.07 17.21
CA LYS A 108 -1.21 -3.30 18.66
C LYS A 108 -2.62 -3.68 19.10
N GLY A 109 -2.81 -4.96 19.41
CA GLY A 109 -4.06 -5.48 19.97
C GLY A 109 -4.10 -5.24 21.47
N SER A 110 -5.05 -4.44 21.95
CA SER A 110 -5.30 -4.29 23.39
C SER A 110 -6.02 -5.52 23.97
N ILE A 111 -6.10 -5.60 25.32
CA ILE A 111 -6.86 -6.64 26.04
C ILE A 111 -8.32 -6.74 25.55
N ASN A 112 -8.90 -5.59 25.15
CA ASN A 112 -10.28 -5.49 24.67
C ASN A 112 -10.40 -5.48 23.14
N SER A 113 -9.35 -5.90 22.42
CA SER A 113 -9.34 -5.86 20.95
C SER A 113 -10.39 -6.76 20.30
N LYS A 114 -10.84 -7.81 20.99
CA LYS A 114 -11.77 -8.85 20.49
C LYS A 114 -11.23 -9.67 19.32
N ILE A 115 -9.96 -9.50 18.98
CA ILE A 115 -9.25 -10.26 17.94
C ILE A 115 -7.96 -10.85 18.52
N GLU A 116 -7.52 -11.95 17.95
CA GLU A 116 -6.27 -12.61 18.28
C GLU A 116 -5.28 -12.56 17.11
N LEU A 117 -4.01 -12.88 17.35
CA LEU A 117 -3.00 -12.85 16.29
C LEU A 117 -3.36 -13.75 15.10
N HIS A 118 -3.90 -14.95 15.35
CA HIS A 118 -4.32 -15.88 14.29
C HIS A 118 -5.55 -15.41 13.51
N ASP A 119 -6.28 -14.40 13.99
CA ASP A 119 -7.32 -13.75 13.19
C ASP A 119 -6.72 -12.88 12.08
N LEU A 120 -5.45 -12.46 12.22
CA LEU A 120 -4.71 -11.62 11.26
C LEU A 120 -3.68 -12.40 10.43
N LEU A 121 -3.12 -13.50 10.97
CA LEU A 121 -2.06 -14.27 10.31
C LEU A 121 -2.46 -15.75 10.16
N PRO A 122 -1.94 -16.45 9.14
CA PRO A 122 -2.28 -17.86 8.90
C PRO A 122 -1.43 -18.81 9.75
N PHE A 123 -1.10 -18.44 10.99
CA PHE A 123 -0.38 -19.29 11.93
C PHE A 123 -0.67 -18.88 13.36
N HIS A 124 -0.37 -19.76 14.31
CA HIS A 124 -0.72 -19.56 15.70
C HIS A 124 0.37 -18.85 16.49
N LEU A 125 -0.01 -17.92 17.38
CA LEU A 125 0.85 -17.41 18.46
C LEU A 125 1.46 -18.54 19.33
N PHE A 126 0.71 -19.62 19.56
CA PHE A 126 1.15 -20.79 20.33
C PHE A 126 2.35 -21.52 19.75
N THR A 127 2.74 -21.19 18.51
CA THR A 127 3.94 -21.77 17.93
C THR A 127 5.17 -21.51 18.82
N TYR A 128 5.23 -20.38 19.53
CA TYR A 128 6.37 -20.03 20.39
C TYR A 128 6.00 -19.52 21.79
N PHE A 129 4.73 -19.29 22.09
CA PHE A 129 4.30 -18.68 23.34
C PHE A 129 3.17 -19.46 24.00
N GLU A 130 3.20 -19.62 25.32
CA GLU A 130 2.04 -20.11 26.08
C GLU A 130 1.08 -18.93 26.34
N LEU A 131 -0.17 -18.99 25.87
CA LEU A 131 -1.16 -17.96 26.23
C LEU A 131 -1.57 -18.11 27.70
N LYS A 132 -1.54 -16.97 28.39
CA LYS A 132 -2.20 -16.81 29.69
C LYS A 132 -3.35 -15.81 29.52
N GLY A 133 -4.58 -16.32 29.57
CA GLY A 133 -5.81 -15.54 29.49
C GLY A 133 -6.69 -15.90 28.30
N THR A 134 -7.99 -15.64 28.44
CA THR A 134 -9.00 -15.84 27.40
C THR A 134 -9.52 -14.49 26.94
N ILE A 135 -9.53 -14.24 25.63
CA ILE A 135 -10.18 -13.05 25.05
C ILE A 135 -11.68 -13.33 24.95
N THR A 136 -12.52 -12.40 25.38
CA THR A 136 -13.97 -12.49 25.17
C THR A 136 -14.29 -12.30 23.69
N ARG A 137 -14.87 -13.30 23.03
CA ARG A 137 -15.16 -13.30 21.57
C ARG A 137 -16.64 -13.17 21.22
N ASP A 138 -17.48 -12.88 22.22
CA ASP A 138 -18.93 -12.80 22.07
C ASP A 138 -19.40 -11.39 21.74
N GLY A 139 -20.56 -11.32 21.07
CA GLY A 139 -21.22 -10.08 20.68
C GLY A 139 -20.99 -9.68 19.22
N GLU A 140 -21.86 -8.81 18.71
CA GLU A 140 -21.85 -8.33 17.33
C GLU A 140 -20.55 -7.57 16.99
N GLU A 141 -20.07 -6.72 17.91
CA GLU A 141 -18.81 -6.00 17.77
C GLU A 141 -17.60 -6.95 17.59
N ALA A 142 -17.58 -8.07 18.34
CA ALA A 142 -16.53 -9.07 18.21
C ALA A 142 -16.61 -9.82 16.87
N CYS A 143 -17.81 -10.06 16.34
CA CYS A 143 -18.00 -10.64 15.02
C CYS A 143 -17.55 -9.68 13.90
N GLU A 144 -17.90 -8.39 13.99
CA GLU A 144 -17.48 -7.38 13.02
C GLU A 144 -15.95 -7.25 12.97
N ARG A 145 -15.29 -7.12 14.13
CA ARG A 145 -13.83 -7.00 14.20
C ARG A 145 -13.11 -8.23 13.68
N ARG A 146 -13.61 -9.43 13.99
CA ARG A 146 -13.04 -10.68 13.46
C ARG A 146 -13.24 -10.81 11.96
N SER A 147 -14.38 -10.33 11.43
CA SER A 147 -14.57 -10.27 9.98
C SER A 147 -13.60 -9.30 9.32
N CYS A 148 -13.34 -8.14 9.91
CA CYS A 148 -12.33 -7.23 9.38
C CYS A 148 -10.93 -7.88 9.41
N ALA A 149 -10.56 -8.50 10.53
CA ALA A 149 -9.28 -9.19 10.67
C ALA A 149 -9.14 -10.35 9.68
N TYR A 150 -10.21 -11.11 9.44
CA TYR A 150 -10.26 -12.19 8.45
C TYR A 150 -9.93 -11.69 7.03
N GLU A 151 -10.51 -10.57 6.59
CA GLU A 151 -10.19 -9.98 5.29
C GLU A 151 -8.71 -9.56 5.20
N LEU A 152 -8.16 -8.97 6.28
CA LEU A 152 -6.73 -8.67 6.34
C LEU A 152 -5.88 -9.94 6.25
N LYS A 153 -6.28 -10.99 6.95
CA LYS A 153 -5.60 -12.29 6.93
C LYS A 153 -5.58 -12.89 5.55
N MET A 154 -6.68 -12.83 4.80
CA MET A 154 -6.73 -13.35 3.43
C MET A 154 -5.71 -12.63 2.54
N PHE A 155 -5.68 -11.29 2.62
CA PHE A 155 -4.71 -10.48 1.88
C PHE A 155 -3.25 -10.79 2.30
N LEU A 156 -2.97 -10.82 3.60
CA LEU A 156 -1.63 -11.12 4.12
C LEU A 156 -1.19 -12.53 3.75
N THR A 157 -2.09 -13.50 3.78
CA THR A 157 -1.80 -14.89 3.40
C THR A 157 -1.32 -14.98 1.95
N LYS A 158 -1.94 -14.25 1.03
CA LYS A 158 -1.45 -14.17 -0.36
C LYS A 158 -0.01 -13.67 -0.44
N LEU A 159 0.30 -12.59 0.27
CA LEU A 159 1.66 -12.04 0.30
C LEU A 159 2.68 -13.01 0.90
N LEU A 160 2.29 -13.77 1.94
CA LEU A 160 3.12 -14.80 2.55
C LEU A 160 3.35 -15.99 1.61
N LEU A 161 2.42 -16.28 0.70
CA LEU A 161 2.51 -17.36 -0.28
C LEU A 161 3.16 -16.92 -1.61
N ASP A 162 3.79 -15.73 -1.65
CA ASP A 162 4.35 -15.09 -2.86
C ASP A 162 3.31 -14.79 -3.96
N GLU A 163 2.02 -14.79 -3.64
CA GLU A 163 0.95 -14.41 -4.56
C GLU A 163 0.85 -12.88 -4.70
N THR A 164 0.19 -12.43 -5.77
CA THR A 164 -0.06 -11.00 -6.02
C THR A 164 -1.53 -10.71 -5.73
N PRO A 165 -1.85 -9.95 -4.67
CA PRO A 165 -3.22 -9.51 -4.41
C PRO A 165 -3.77 -8.65 -5.54
N THR A 166 -5.08 -8.72 -5.76
CA THR A 166 -5.75 -7.86 -6.75
C THR A 166 -5.93 -6.44 -6.22
N ALA A 167 -6.24 -5.49 -7.10
CA ALA A 167 -6.56 -4.12 -6.72
C ALA A 167 -7.78 -4.04 -5.78
N ASP A 168 -8.80 -4.86 -6.02
CA ASP A 168 -9.99 -4.92 -5.16
C ASP A 168 -9.65 -5.47 -3.77
N GLU A 169 -8.77 -6.48 -3.69
CA GLU A 169 -8.29 -7.02 -2.41
C GLU A 169 -7.46 -5.99 -1.62
N LEU A 170 -6.63 -5.20 -2.30
CA LEU A 170 -5.90 -4.09 -1.69
C LEU A 170 -6.84 -3.01 -1.16
N ARG A 171 -7.90 -2.66 -1.91
CA ARG A 171 -8.93 -1.71 -1.46
C ARG A 171 -9.64 -2.24 -0.21
N ASN A 172 -10.08 -3.50 -0.25
CA ASN A 172 -10.71 -4.16 0.88
C ASN A 172 -9.78 -4.21 2.10
N PHE A 173 -8.50 -4.50 1.90
CA PHE A 173 -7.49 -4.47 2.96
C PHE A 173 -7.42 -3.08 3.63
N GLN A 174 -7.31 -2.01 2.84
CA GLN A 174 -7.24 -0.64 3.36
C GLN A 174 -8.50 -0.22 4.12
N GLU A 175 -9.68 -0.61 3.63
CA GLU A 175 -10.95 -0.36 4.30
C GLU A 175 -11.06 -1.11 5.64
N ASN A 176 -10.66 -2.38 5.67
CA ASN A 176 -10.72 -3.19 6.88
C ASN A 176 -9.68 -2.76 7.92
N CYS A 177 -8.50 -2.27 7.49
CA CYS A 177 -7.53 -1.64 8.40
C CYS A 177 -8.13 -0.44 9.15
N LYS A 178 -8.94 0.38 8.46
CA LYS A 178 -9.60 1.55 9.07
C LYS A 178 -10.74 1.16 10.03
N LYS A 179 -11.38 0.02 9.79
CA LYS A 179 -12.52 -0.48 10.59
C LYS A 179 -12.09 -1.16 11.89
N LEU A 180 -10.84 -1.60 12.00
CA LEU A 180 -10.30 -2.19 13.24
C LEU A 180 -10.10 -1.11 14.34
N SER A 181 -11.21 -0.67 14.93
CA SER A 181 -11.22 0.20 16.11
C SER A 181 -10.66 -0.52 17.35
N GLY A 182 -9.97 0.21 18.23
CA GLY A 182 -9.34 -0.38 19.44
C GLY A 182 -8.04 -1.15 19.20
N VAL A 183 -7.58 -1.16 17.95
CA VAL A 183 -6.29 -1.68 17.51
C VAL A 183 -5.52 -0.52 16.87
N GLN A 184 -4.32 -0.23 17.36
CA GLN A 184 -3.52 0.82 16.74
C GLN A 184 -2.94 0.26 15.44
N VAL A 185 -3.62 0.49 14.32
CA VAL A 185 -3.18 0.11 13.00
C VAL A 185 -2.42 1.26 12.35
N THR A 186 -1.11 1.10 12.16
CA THR A 186 -0.33 2.00 11.30
C THR A 186 0.01 1.25 10.02
N TYR A 187 -0.69 1.58 8.93
CA TYR A 187 -0.37 1.09 7.60
C TYR A 187 0.47 2.13 6.87
N PHE A 188 1.54 1.67 6.24
CA PHE A 188 2.39 2.49 5.40
C PHE A 188 2.11 2.09 3.96
N SER A 189 1.83 3.07 3.09
CA SER A 189 1.92 2.82 1.66
C SER A 189 3.34 2.35 1.31
N PHE A 190 3.50 1.63 0.20
CA PHE A 190 4.77 1.21 -0.43
C PHE A 190 5.73 2.36 -0.79
N ASN A 191 5.59 3.53 -0.16
CA ASN A 191 6.42 4.68 -0.32
C ASN A 191 6.43 5.51 1.00
N PRO A 192 7.49 5.45 1.82
CA PRO A 192 7.56 6.04 3.17
C PRO A 192 7.61 7.58 3.19
N HIS A 193 7.66 8.25 2.04
CA HIS A 193 7.70 9.71 1.92
C HIS A 193 6.41 10.36 1.38
N LYS A 194 5.34 9.59 1.12
CA LYS A 194 4.06 10.14 0.62
C LYS A 194 2.91 9.81 1.57
N LYS A 195 2.06 10.80 1.85
CA LYS A 195 0.79 10.62 2.58
C LYS A 195 -0.05 9.51 1.91
N PRO A 196 -0.86 8.76 2.68
CA PRO A 196 -1.54 7.56 2.21
C PRO A 196 -2.49 7.90 1.08
N THR A 197 -2.11 7.58 -0.15
CA THR A 197 -2.96 7.78 -1.32
C THR A 197 -2.92 6.54 -2.20
N THR A 198 -3.90 5.67 -1.94
CA THR A 198 -4.59 4.72 -2.83
C THR A 198 -3.92 4.29 -4.15
N LEU A 199 -3.81 2.97 -4.30
CA LEU A 199 -4.10 2.16 -5.49
C LEU A 199 -3.24 2.23 -6.76
N PHE A 200 -2.14 2.98 -6.82
CA PHE A 200 -1.34 3.03 -8.04
C PHE A 200 0.15 2.89 -7.77
N GLU A 201 0.61 1.66 -7.57
CA GLU A 201 1.94 1.30 -8.05
C GLU A 201 1.88 1.29 -9.58
N ILE A 202 2.11 2.47 -10.15
CA ILE A 202 2.56 2.57 -11.53
C ILE A 202 3.82 1.73 -11.58
N SER A 203 3.89 0.78 -12.52
CA SER A 203 5.07 -0.04 -12.79
C SER A 203 6.27 0.79 -13.29
N ALA A 204 6.37 2.06 -12.90
CA ALA A 204 7.42 3.01 -13.24
C ALA A 204 8.79 2.59 -12.71
N HIS A 205 8.88 1.89 -11.57
CA HIS A 205 10.17 1.46 -11.03
C HIS A 205 10.86 0.32 -11.80
N ASN A 206 10.16 -0.34 -12.72
CA ASN A 206 10.78 -1.30 -13.63
C ASN A 206 11.10 -0.72 -15.01
N ASP A 207 10.61 0.49 -15.32
CA ASP A 207 10.79 1.17 -16.60
C ASP A 207 11.57 2.50 -16.47
N LEU A 208 12.34 2.71 -15.40
CA LEU A 208 13.30 3.84 -15.36
C LEU A 208 14.36 3.74 -16.47
N ASP A 209 14.61 2.52 -16.95
CA ASP A 209 15.44 2.25 -18.13
C ASP A 209 14.79 2.77 -19.43
N TYR A 210 13.46 2.91 -19.46
CA TYR A 210 12.69 3.44 -20.59
C TYR A 210 12.88 4.95 -20.78
N LEU A 211 13.04 5.70 -19.68
CA LEU A 211 13.22 7.17 -19.69
C LEU A 211 14.69 7.60 -19.75
N SER A 212 15.61 6.80 -19.21
CA SER A 212 17.03 7.18 -19.08
C SER A 212 17.89 6.93 -20.33
N LYS A 213 17.49 6.04 -21.24
CA LYS A 213 18.34 5.61 -22.38
C LYS A 213 18.13 6.37 -23.70
N LYS A 214 17.06 7.16 -23.83
CA LYS A 214 16.74 7.90 -25.06
C LYS A 214 15.96 9.17 -24.70
N ARG A 215 16.36 10.34 -25.24
CA ARG A 215 15.53 11.55 -25.16
C ARG A 215 14.19 11.25 -25.86
N ARG A 216 13.14 11.15 -25.05
CA ARG A 216 11.76 10.95 -25.50
C ARG A 216 11.09 12.28 -25.73
N SER A 217 10.19 12.35 -26.70
CA SER A 217 9.34 13.51 -26.88
C SER A 217 8.29 13.60 -25.78
N GLU A 218 7.76 14.80 -25.59
CA GLU A 218 6.66 15.10 -24.70
C GLU A 218 5.42 14.22 -24.93
N ALA A 219 5.11 13.93 -26.20
CA ALA A 219 4.01 13.02 -26.57
C ALA A 219 4.29 11.55 -26.17
N GLU A 220 5.54 11.09 -26.34
CA GLU A 220 5.93 9.74 -25.92
C GLU A 220 5.85 9.57 -24.39
N ILE A 221 6.20 10.61 -23.62
CA ILE A 221 6.13 10.60 -22.16
C ILE A 221 4.68 10.62 -21.67
N ASP A 222 3.82 11.48 -22.25
CA ASP A 222 2.39 11.52 -21.94
C ASP A 222 1.72 10.17 -22.26
N GLN A 223 1.93 9.65 -23.47
CA GLN A 223 1.39 8.35 -23.87
C GLN A 223 1.84 7.23 -22.93
N TRP A 224 3.12 7.19 -22.57
CA TRP A 224 3.64 6.20 -21.63
C TRP A 224 2.94 6.31 -20.25
N LEU A 225 2.77 7.53 -19.73
CA LEU A 225 2.03 7.74 -18.47
C LEU A 225 0.59 7.24 -18.56
N GLN A 226 -0.08 7.45 -19.71
CA GLN A 226 -1.44 6.99 -19.94
C GLN A 226 -1.56 5.47 -20.09
N GLU A 227 -0.62 4.82 -20.77
CA GLU A 227 -0.57 3.36 -20.95
C GLU A 227 -0.35 2.61 -19.64
N LYS A 228 0.28 3.26 -18.66
CA LYS A 228 0.44 2.70 -17.31
C LYS A 228 -0.84 2.73 -16.48
N LEU A 229 -1.88 3.45 -16.92
CA LEU A 229 -3.17 3.48 -16.25
C LEU A 229 -4.00 2.25 -16.64
N LEU A 230 -4.67 1.62 -15.67
CA LEU A 230 -5.56 0.50 -15.95
C LEU A 230 -6.74 0.94 -16.86
N PRO A 231 -7.18 0.08 -17.81
CA PRO A 231 -8.19 0.47 -18.80
C PRO A 231 -9.58 0.75 -18.20
N ASN A 232 -9.88 0.20 -17.01
CA ASN A 232 -11.20 0.27 -16.38
C ASN A 232 -11.32 1.33 -15.27
N LEU A 233 -10.39 2.28 -15.20
CA LEU A 233 -10.40 3.33 -14.18
C LEU A 233 -11.45 4.40 -14.48
N SER A 234 -12.12 4.89 -13.43
CA SER A 234 -12.95 6.08 -13.54
C SER A 234 -12.08 7.30 -13.89
N LEU A 235 -12.69 8.32 -14.51
CA LEU A 235 -11.95 9.54 -14.88
C LEU A 235 -11.20 10.17 -13.70
N LYS A 236 -11.78 10.16 -12.49
CA LYS A 236 -11.13 10.67 -11.28
C LYS A 236 -9.85 9.87 -10.96
N GLU A 237 -9.97 8.54 -10.94
CA GLU A 237 -8.84 7.64 -10.67
C GLU A 237 -7.75 7.75 -11.75
N ARG A 238 -8.13 7.93 -13.01
CA ARG A 238 -7.17 8.18 -14.10
C ARG A 238 -6.39 9.47 -13.88
N LYS A 239 -7.04 10.57 -13.48
CA LYS A 239 -6.37 11.85 -13.19
C LYS A 239 -5.42 11.73 -12.00
N GLU A 240 -5.87 11.10 -10.92
CA GLU A 240 -5.06 10.88 -9.72
C GLU A 240 -3.84 9.99 -10.01
N GLY A 241 -4.05 8.86 -10.71
CA GLY A 241 -2.97 7.97 -11.14
C GLY A 241 -1.96 8.67 -12.04
N TYR A 242 -2.40 9.45 -13.02
CA TYR A 242 -1.50 10.18 -13.91
C TYR A 242 -0.62 11.20 -13.18
N LEU A 243 -1.21 12.00 -12.29
CA LEU A 243 -0.46 12.98 -11.49
C LEU A 243 0.58 12.29 -10.59
N LEU A 244 0.24 11.13 -10.04
CA LEU A 244 1.17 10.32 -9.27
C LEU A 244 2.31 9.76 -10.12
N GLY A 245 2.00 9.31 -11.34
CA GLY A 245 3.02 8.86 -12.31
C GLY A 245 4.00 9.93 -12.66
N LEU A 246 3.47 11.12 -12.93
CA LEU A 246 4.26 12.31 -13.19
C LEU A 246 5.17 12.63 -12.00
N GLU A 247 4.65 12.61 -10.77
CA GLU A 247 5.46 12.81 -9.55
C GLU A 247 6.63 11.82 -9.43
N ASN A 248 6.44 10.58 -9.90
CA ASN A 248 7.46 9.54 -9.78
C ASN A 248 8.58 9.68 -10.82
N ILE A 249 8.32 10.34 -11.95
CA ILE A 249 9.30 10.50 -13.03
C ILE A 249 9.88 11.92 -13.11
N ILE A 250 9.28 12.90 -12.42
CA ILE A 250 9.62 14.32 -12.59
C ILE A 250 11.09 14.65 -12.28
N ASN A 251 11.74 13.88 -11.40
CA ASN A 251 13.16 14.09 -11.07
C ASN A 251 14.10 13.50 -12.13
N GLU A 252 13.59 12.61 -12.97
CA GLU A 252 14.34 11.94 -14.05
C GLU A 252 14.23 12.68 -15.39
N LEU A 253 13.24 13.56 -15.53
CA LEU A 253 13.10 14.42 -16.70
C LEU A 253 14.09 15.58 -16.63
N ASP A 254 14.75 15.88 -17.74
CA ASP A 254 15.53 17.11 -17.85
C ASP A 254 14.62 18.35 -17.95
N ARG A 255 15.20 19.54 -17.82
CA ARG A 255 14.45 20.80 -17.81
C ARG A 255 13.65 21.03 -19.10
N GLU A 256 14.23 20.65 -20.24
CA GLU A 256 13.61 20.80 -21.56
C GLU A 256 12.40 19.87 -21.65
N GLN A 257 12.54 18.61 -21.25
CA GLN A 257 11.46 17.62 -21.22
C GLN A 257 10.32 18.03 -20.27
N LYS A 258 10.62 18.57 -19.09
CA LYS A 258 9.59 19.08 -18.18
C LYS A 258 8.79 20.21 -18.81
N ARG A 259 9.49 21.17 -19.45
CA ARG A 259 8.87 22.32 -20.13
C ARG A 259 7.99 21.85 -21.29
N SER A 260 8.53 21.01 -22.18
CA SER A 260 7.79 20.49 -23.33
C SER A 260 6.60 19.64 -22.92
N LEU A 261 6.71 18.80 -21.87
CA LEU A 261 5.60 18.02 -21.35
C LEU A 261 4.49 18.91 -20.75
N ALA A 262 4.88 19.97 -20.02
CA ALA A 262 3.91 20.92 -19.49
C ALA A 262 3.12 21.59 -20.61
N PHE A 263 3.82 22.11 -21.63
CA PHE A 263 3.16 22.74 -22.77
C PHE A 263 2.36 21.75 -23.60
N HIS A 264 2.84 20.53 -23.81
CA HIS A 264 2.07 19.49 -24.49
C HIS A 264 0.70 19.27 -23.82
N ILE A 265 0.67 19.14 -22.49
CA ILE A 265 -0.56 18.94 -21.73
C ILE A 265 -1.43 20.19 -21.75
N LEU A 266 -0.84 21.39 -21.66
CA LEU A 266 -1.55 22.68 -21.72
C LEU A 266 -2.11 22.97 -23.11
N ASN A 267 -1.46 22.54 -24.19
CA ASN A 267 -1.83 22.83 -25.56
C ASN A 267 -2.76 21.74 -26.13
N SER A 268 -2.72 20.51 -25.58
CA SER A 268 -3.61 19.41 -25.97
C SER A 268 -5.04 19.63 -25.47
N SER A 269 -5.93 20.14 -26.32
CA SER A 269 -7.34 20.45 -25.97
C SER A 269 -8.11 19.25 -25.41
N ASP A 270 -7.85 18.05 -25.94
CA ASP A 270 -8.57 16.81 -25.60
C ASP A 270 -7.91 15.98 -24.50
N HIS A 271 -6.88 16.52 -23.84
CA HIS A 271 -6.17 15.80 -22.78
C HIS A 271 -7.14 15.41 -21.65
N PHE A 272 -7.13 14.15 -21.21
CA PHE A 272 -8.14 13.66 -20.27
C PHE A 272 -8.10 14.36 -18.90
N LEU A 273 -6.97 14.97 -18.51
CA LEU A 273 -6.89 15.87 -17.34
C LEU A 273 -7.84 17.08 -17.45
N LYS A 274 -8.19 17.51 -18.66
CA LYS A 274 -9.13 18.60 -18.96
C LYS A 274 -10.59 18.14 -19.08
N LYS A 275 -10.86 16.83 -19.23
CA LYS A 275 -12.23 16.29 -19.34
C LYS A 275 -12.98 16.39 -18.01
N GLU A 276 -14.26 16.74 -18.02
CA GLU A 276 -15.11 16.86 -16.81
C GLU A 276 -15.83 15.56 -16.42
N ARG A 277 -16.12 15.42 -15.12
CA ARG A 277 -17.37 14.79 -14.66
C ARG A 277 -18.36 15.91 -14.36
N HIS A 278 -19.45 16.00 -15.11
CA HIS A 278 -20.62 16.75 -14.70
C HIS A 278 -21.21 16.13 -13.43
N LEU A 279 -20.76 16.53 -12.25
CA LEU A 279 -21.41 16.31 -10.95
C LEU A 279 -20.66 17.21 -9.94
N PHE A 280 -21.41 18.07 -9.25
CA PHE A 280 -20.98 19.18 -8.36
C PHE A 280 -20.88 20.56 -9.04
N ARG A 281 -22.05 21.04 -9.48
CA ARG A 281 -22.32 22.48 -9.64
C ARG A 281 -22.38 23.12 -8.26
N PHE A 282 -21.54 24.13 -7.99
CA PHE A 282 -21.97 25.36 -7.33
C PHE A 282 -21.21 26.57 -7.91
N SER A 283 -21.91 27.68 -7.95
CA SER A 283 -21.70 28.87 -8.78
C SER A 283 -20.52 29.74 -8.31
N LYS A 284 -19.32 29.47 -8.86
CA LYS A 284 -18.28 30.43 -9.27
C LYS A 284 -16.97 29.67 -9.54
N TYR A 285 -17.06 28.70 -10.45
CA TYR A 285 -16.00 27.78 -10.91
C TYR A 285 -15.49 26.77 -9.85
N SER A 286 -15.40 25.51 -10.24
CA SER A 286 -15.20 24.37 -9.33
C SER A 286 -14.09 23.47 -9.84
N ASN A 287 -13.04 23.29 -9.01
CA ASN A 287 -12.07 22.19 -8.90
C ASN A 287 -11.28 21.65 -10.13
N ASN A 288 -11.44 22.14 -11.36
CA ASN A 288 -10.65 21.68 -12.51
C ASN A 288 -9.30 22.40 -12.67
N THR A 289 -9.20 23.66 -12.23
CA THR A 289 -7.98 24.46 -12.36
C THR A 289 -6.87 23.94 -11.44
N PHE A 290 -7.20 23.31 -10.32
CA PHE A 290 -6.24 22.86 -9.31
C PHE A 290 -5.30 21.74 -9.81
N SER A 291 -5.80 20.80 -10.61
CA SER A 291 -5.00 19.67 -11.11
C SER A 291 -3.99 20.08 -12.19
N ILE A 292 -4.41 20.94 -13.13
CA ILE A 292 -3.54 21.46 -14.19
C ILE A 292 -2.58 22.51 -13.62
N TYR A 293 -3.05 23.35 -12.69
CA TYR A 293 -2.22 24.29 -11.95
C TYR A 293 -1.10 23.58 -11.19
N GLU A 294 -1.41 22.54 -10.40
CA GLU A 294 -0.38 21.77 -9.68
C GLU A 294 0.59 21.06 -10.62
N LEU A 295 0.11 20.54 -11.76
CA LEU A 295 0.96 19.93 -12.78
C LEU A 295 1.92 20.95 -13.40
N ALA A 296 1.39 22.05 -13.92
CA ALA A 296 2.17 23.09 -14.58
C ALA A 296 3.16 23.72 -13.60
N ARG A 297 2.72 24.00 -12.37
CA ARG A 297 3.58 24.44 -11.28
C ARG A 297 4.74 23.48 -11.08
N ARG A 298 4.50 22.17 -10.97
CA ARG A 298 5.56 21.21 -10.68
C ARG A 298 6.56 21.03 -11.81
N LEU A 299 6.11 21.06 -13.06
CA LEU A 299 6.97 20.89 -14.23
C LEU A 299 7.78 22.14 -14.55
N LEU A 300 7.24 23.33 -14.31
CA LEU A 300 7.83 24.60 -14.75
C LEU A 300 8.54 25.39 -13.64
N LEU A 301 8.62 24.84 -12.42
CA LEU A 301 9.30 25.46 -11.26
C LEU A 301 10.82 25.66 -11.52
N GLU A 302 11.20 26.85 -11.96
CA GLU A 302 12.43 27.52 -11.53
C GLU A 302 12.15 28.39 -10.29
N PRO A 303 13.16 28.71 -9.45
CA PRO A 303 13.00 29.57 -8.29
C PRO A 303 12.80 31.03 -8.75
N GLY A 304 11.56 31.38 -9.15
CA GLY A 304 11.17 32.70 -9.62
C GLY A 304 9.79 33.08 -9.09
N GLU A 305 9.60 34.37 -8.83
CA GLU A 305 8.60 34.99 -7.95
C GLU A 305 7.18 34.39 -8.02
N HIS A 306 6.80 33.72 -6.94
CA HIS A 306 5.43 33.27 -6.72
C HIS A 306 4.65 34.34 -5.94
N THR A 307 3.57 34.85 -6.53
CA THR A 307 2.51 35.51 -5.76
C THR A 307 1.37 34.50 -5.54
N ASN A 308 0.90 34.39 -4.30
CA ASN A 308 0.21 33.24 -3.68
C ASN A 308 -1.09 32.69 -4.33
N ALA A 309 -1.47 33.05 -5.56
CA ALA A 309 -2.71 32.57 -6.19
C ALA A 309 -2.71 32.44 -7.73
N ARG A 310 -1.69 32.93 -8.46
CA ARG A 310 -1.66 32.91 -9.94
C ARG A 310 -0.28 32.48 -10.43
N LEU A 311 -0.28 31.64 -11.47
CA LEU A 311 0.88 31.18 -12.21
C LEU A 311 0.72 31.68 -13.64
N ILE A 312 1.58 32.61 -14.04
CA ILE A 312 1.67 33.11 -15.41
C ILE A 312 2.83 32.39 -16.08
N ILE A 313 2.59 31.76 -17.23
CA ILE A 313 3.60 31.03 -17.99
C ILE A 313 3.60 31.59 -19.41
N GLU A 314 4.74 32.08 -19.85
CA GLU A 314 4.96 32.51 -21.23
C GLU A 314 5.43 31.32 -22.07
N ASP A 315 4.65 30.98 -23.08
CA ASP A 315 4.99 30.04 -24.14
C ASP A 315 5.53 30.85 -25.32
N GLU A 316 6.86 31.04 -25.33
CA GLU A 316 7.58 31.78 -26.36
C GLU A 316 7.43 31.13 -27.75
N GLU A 317 7.28 29.80 -27.81
CA GLU A 317 7.19 29.04 -29.05
C GLU A 317 5.83 29.25 -29.75
N HIS A 318 4.76 29.35 -28.96
CA HIS A 318 3.40 29.55 -29.48
C HIS A 318 2.91 31.01 -29.33
N HIS A 319 3.77 31.91 -28.82
CA HIS A 319 3.46 33.31 -28.51
C HIS A 319 2.18 33.45 -27.66
N GLN A 320 2.05 32.60 -26.63
CA GLN A 320 0.85 32.53 -25.81
C GLN A 320 1.17 32.66 -24.31
N GLU A 321 0.32 33.39 -23.59
CA GLU A 321 0.40 33.51 -22.13
C GLU A 321 -0.65 32.60 -21.47
N TYR A 322 -0.19 31.72 -20.58
CA TYR A 322 -1.07 30.87 -19.76
C TYR A 322 -1.20 31.47 -18.38
N VAL A 323 -2.39 31.98 -18.05
CA VAL A 323 -2.74 32.42 -16.71
C VAL A 323 -3.49 31.30 -15.99
N LEU A 324 -2.80 30.59 -15.10
CA LEU A 324 -3.38 29.54 -14.26
C LEU A 324 -3.63 30.08 -12.86
N SER A 325 -4.87 30.04 -12.39
CA SER A 325 -5.23 30.54 -11.06
C SER A 325 -5.64 29.41 -10.12
N ARG A 326 -5.12 29.41 -8.89
CA ARG A 326 -5.47 28.42 -7.86
C ARG A 326 -6.93 28.53 -7.44
N TYR A 327 -7.44 29.76 -7.48
CA TYR A 327 -8.84 30.09 -7.27
C TYR A 327 -9.38 30.68 -8.56
N PRO A 328 -10.61 30.33 -8.94
CA PRO A 328 -11.18 30.86 -10.16
C PRO A 328 -11.46 32.36 -10.16
#